data_AF-A0A183F7R4-F1
#
_entry.id   AF-A0A183F7R4-F1
#
_cell.length_a   1.000
_cell.length_b   1.000
_cell.length_c   1.000
_cell.angle_alpha   90.00
_cell.angle_beta   90.00
_cell.angle_gamma   90.00
#
_symmetry.space_group_name_H-M   'P 1'
#
loop_
_entity.id
_entity.type
_entity.pdbx_description
1 polymer ?
#
loop_
_entity_poly.entity_id
_entity_poly.type
_entity_poly.pdbx_seq_one_letter_code
_entity_poly.pdbx_strand_id
1 'polypeptide(L)'
;MVIPPKPDGTCAIPHGSIVKIAVTKNGKTMDKLSPWATYVTRPKDTVVYHQEFYNPPHKYQLKHPRPPRPESLRIYEAHVGISSFEGKVNTYRAFADDVIPRIAKQGWLPYALHAKHSDRWSRVWRGKAMNVLALKNRRVSINLHTKRYSRCGPPDDVKYLVDKAHSMGISILLDVVHSHASKNVADGLNEWDGTEGCYFHTGPRGTHTLWDSRLFDYTQYVVKILLSP
;
A
#
# COMPACT_ATOMS: atom_id res chain seq x y z
N MET A 1 -17.24 -12.50 -17.19
CA MET A 1 -17.78 -11.45 -18.08
C MET A 1 -16.65 -10.94 -18.94
N VAL A 2 -16.87 -10.82 -20.24
CA VAL A 2 -15.90 -10.23 -21.19
C VAL A 2 -16.61 -9.07 -21.87
N ILE A 3 -16.02 -7.88 -21.82
CA ILE A 3 -16.54 -6.70 -22.52
C ILE A 3 -15.73 -6.58 -23.82
N PRO A 4 -16.38 -6.63 -25.00
CA PRO A 4 -15.67 -6.49 -26.27
C PRO A 4 -15.04 -5.10 -26.38
N PRO A 5 -13.96 -4.94 -27.18
CA PRO A 5 -13.42 -3.63 -27.49
C PRO A 5 -14.45 -2.76 -28.23
N LYS A 6 -14.21 -1.45 -28.25
CA LYS A 6 -14.96 -0.54 -29.11
C LYS A 6 -14.71 -0.87 -30.60
N PRO A 7 -15.57 -0.39 -31.52
CA PRO A 7 -15.37 -0.61 -32.96
C PRO A 7 -14.00 -0.13 -33.49
N ASP A 8 -13.39 0.86 -32.84
CA ASP A 8 -12.04 1.39 -33.15
C ASP A 8 -10.89 0.53 -32.57
N GLY A 9 -11.19 -0.61 -31.93
CA GLY A 9 -10.22 -1.49 -31.30
C GLY A 9 -9.73 -1.03 -29.92
N THR A 10 -10.20 0.12 -29.42
CA THR A 10 -9.77 0.65 -28.12
C THR A 10 -10.54 0.01 -26.95
N CYS A 11 -9.98 0.14 -25.74
CA CYS A 11 -10.60 -0.40 -24.53
C CYS A 11 -11.98 0.23 -24.29
N ALA A 12 -12.98 -0.62 -24.04
CA ALA A 12 -14.35 -0.16 -23.78
C ALA A 12 -14.48 0.71 -22.53
N ILE A 13 -13.63 0.49 -21.52
CA ILE A 13 -13.59 1.27 -20.29
C ILE A 13 -12.44 2.27 -20.39
N PRO A 14 -12.70 3.58 -20.49
CA PRO A 14 -11.66 4.59 -20.48
C PRO A 14 -10.88 4.59 -19.16
N HIS A 15 -9.58 4.90 -19.24
CA HIS A 15 -8.78 5.16 -18.03
C HIS A 15 -9.40 6.29 -17.20
N GLY A 16 -9.42 6.12 -15.88
CA GLY A 16 -9.97 7.10 -14.94
C GLY A 16 -11.47 6.94 -14.68
N SER A 17 -12.13 6.03 -15.41
CA SER A 17 -13.55 5.73 -15.17
C SER A 17 -13.73 5.10 -13.80
N ILE A 18 -14.78 5.50 -13.09
CA ILE A 18 -15.17 4.84 -11.84
C ILE A 18 -15.93 3.56 -12.16
N VAL A 19 -15.50 2.44 -11.58
CA VAL A 19 -16.13 1.13 -11.76
C VAL A 19 -16.56 0.56 -10.42
N LYS A 20 -17.68 -0.17 -10.40
CA LYS A 20 -18.17 -0.92 -9.24
C LYS A 20 -18.73 -2.25 -9.70
N ILE A 21 -18.76 -3.22 -8.78
CA ILE A 21 -19.39 -4.52 -8.98
C ILE A 21 -20.73 -4.50 -8.26
N ALA A 22 -21.82 -4.72 -9.01
CA ALA A 22 -23.13 -4.94 -8.43
C ALA A 22 -23.24 -6.38 -7.92
N VAL A 23 -23.49 -6.54 -6.62
CA VAL A 23 -23.67 -7.84 -5.97
C VAL A 23 -25.09 -7.92 -5.44
N THR A 24 -25.88 -8.87 -5.95
CA THR A 24 -27.27 -9.08 -5.53
C THR A 24 -27.38 -10.32 -4.66
N LYS A 25 -27.96 -10.16 -3.47
CA LYS A 25 -28.26 -11.27 -2.54
C LYS A 25 -29.57 -11.00 -1.84
N ASN A 26 -30.43 -12.02 -1.73
CA ASN A 26 -31.75 -11.93 -1.09
C ASN A 26 -32.60 -10.75 -1.60
N GLY A 27 -32.57 -10.49 -2.92
CA GLY A 27 -33.30 -9.39 -3.54
C GLY A 27 -32.71 -7.99 -3.29
N LYS A 28 -31.62 -7.87 -2.53
CA LYS A 28 -30.91 -6.60 -2.30
C LYS A 28 -29.64 -6.53 -3.15
N THR A 29 -29.48 -5.45 -3.90
CA THR A 29 -28.27 -5.15 -4.66
C THR A 29 -27.38 -4.18 -3.89
N MET A 30 -26.09 -4.46 -3.86
CA MET A 30 -25.08 -3.63 -3.24
C MET A 30 -23.97 -3.35 -4.24
N ASP A 31 -23.48 -2.11 -4.24
CA ASP A 31 -22.27 -1.77 -4.97
C ASP A 31 -21.04 -2.11 -4.13
N LYS A 32 -20.11 -2.86 -4.72
CA LYS A 32 -18.85 -3.26 -4.09
C LYS A 32 -17.67 -2.86 -4.95
N LEU A 33 -16.54 -2.57 -4.30
CA LEU A 33 -15.26 -2.51 -4.99
C LEU A 33 -14.78 -3.94 -5.30
N SER A 34 -14.02 -4.10 -6.38
CA SER A 34 -13.37 -5.36 -6.66
C SER A 34 -12.37 -5.71 -5.53
N PRO A 35 -12.35 -6.97 -5.05
CA PRO A 35 -11.28 -7.46 -4.17
C PRO A 35 -9.89 -7.33 -4.81
N TRP A 36 -9.86 -7.26 -6.15
CA TRP A 36 -8.67 -7.15 -7.00
C TRP A 36 -8.50 -5.75 -7.59
N ALA A 37 -9.12 -4.73 -6.99
CA ALA A 37 -8.98 -3.35 -7.44
C ALA A 37 -7.50 -2.92 -7.40
N THR A 38 -6.96 -2.50 -8.55
CA THR A 38 -5.56 -2.04 -8.67
C THR A 38 -5.38 -0.59 -8.22
N TYR A 39 -6.45 0.20 -8.22
CA TYR A 39 -6.42 1.59 -7.80
C TYR A 39 -7.78 2.05 -7.25
N VAL A 40 -7.74 2.73 -6.10
CA VAL A 40 -8.94 3.27 -5.43
C VAL A 40 -8.65 4.68 -4.96
N THR A 41 -9.55 5.63 -5.19
CA THR A 41 -9.41 7.04 -4.80
C THR A 41 -10.59 7.46 -3.93
N ARG A 42 -10.39 8.44 -3.05
CA ARG A 42 -11.47 9.03 -2.25
C ARG A 42 -11.73 10.44 -2.73
N PRO A 43 -12.87 10.70 -3.40
CA PRO A 43 -13.29 12.06 -3.74
C PRO A 43 -13.44 12.94 -2.48
N LYS A 44 -13.41 14.27 -2.64
CA LYS A 44 -13.42 15.20 -1.49
C LYS A 44 -14.77 15.29 -0.79
N ASP A 45 -15.83 15.00 -1.51
CA ASP A 45 -17.25 15.11 -1.14
C ASP A 45 -17.80 13.84 -0.46
N THR A 46 -17.03 12.75 -0.42
CA THR A 46 -17.46 11.50 0.20
C THR A 46 -16.39 10.88 1.11
N VAL A 47 -16.87 10.08 2.06
CA VAL A 47 -16.02 9.25 2.92
C VAL A 47 -15.70 7.89 2.31
N VAL A 48 -16.46 7.48 1.27
CA VAL A 48 -16.36 6.16 0.62
C VAL A 48 -15.38 6.22 -0.54
N TYR A 49 -14.49 5.22 -0.62
CA TYR A 49 -13.57 5.11 -1.76
C TYR A 49 -14.28 4.60 -3.02
N HIS A 50 -13.81 5.07 -4.17
CA HIS A 50 -14.21 4.64 -5.49
C HIS A 50 -13.07 3.85 -6.14
N GLN A 51 -13.41 2.78 -6.87
CA GLN A 51 -12.42 2.08 -7.69
C GLN A 51 -12.30 2.80 -9.03
N GLU A 52 -11.10 3.23 -9.34
CA GLU A 52 -10.78 3.90 -10.59
C GLU A 52 -10.11 2.92 -11.54
N PHE A 53 -10.61 2.85 -12.78
CA PHE A 53 -10.04 1.98 -13.80
C PHE A 53 -8.68 2.52 -14.24
N TYR A 54 -7.63 1.91 -13.71
CA TYR A 54 -6.25 2.33 -13.93
C TYR A 54 -5.63 1.62 -15.14
N ASN A 55 -5.68 2.27 -16.30
CA ASN A 55 -5.05 1.82 -17.53
C ASN A 55 -4.47 3.00 -18.32
N PRO A 56 -3.45 3.69 -17.78
CA PRO A 56 -2.88 4.86 -18.43
C PRO A 56 -2.30 4.50 -19.81
N PRO A 57 -2.37 5.40 -20.81
CA PRO A 57 -1.83 5.16 -22.15
C PRO A 57 -0.31 4.98 -22.14
N HIS A 58 0.37 5.69 -21.23
CA HIS A 58 1.80 5.57 -21.01
C HIS A 58 2.04 4.97 -19.62
N LYS A 59 2.52 3.72 -19.60
CA LYS A 59 2.87 3.03 -18.36
C LYS A 59 4.34 3.27 -18.04
N TYR A 60 4.65 3.51 -16.78
CA TYR A 60 6.03 3.60 -16.33
C TYR A 60 6.77 2.27 -16.55
N GLN A 61 7.91 2.35 -17.23
CA GLN A 61 8.83 1.24 -17.47
C GLN A 61 10.00 1.35 -16.51
N LEU A 62 10.29 0.27 -15.78
CA LEU A 62 11.47 0.18 -14.92
C LEU A 62 12.73 0.26 -15.77
N LYS A 63 13.70 1.07 -15.34
CA LYS A 63 14.95 1.31 -16.07
C LYS A 63 16.13 0.66 -15.37
N HIS A 64 16.06 0.48 -14.05
CA HIS A 64 17.15 0.01 -13.23
C HIS A 64 16.87 -1.40 -12.70
N PRO A 65 17.85 -2.32 -12.79
CA PRO A 65 17.69 -3.66 -12.26
C PRO A 65 17.61 -3.63 -10.74
N ARG A 66 17.06 -4.70 -10.16
CA ARG A 66 17.08 -4.89 -8.71
C ARG A 66 18.54 -4.94 -8.21
N PRO A 67 18.90 -4.20 -7.15
CA PRO A 67 20.21 -4.30 -6.54
C PRO A 67 20.52 -5.74 -6.08
N PRO A 68 21.78 -6.17 -6.10
CA PRO A 68 22.16 -7.49 -5.61
C PRO A 68 21.82 -7.63 -4.13
N ARG A 69 21.66 -8.88 -3.68
CA ARG A 69 21.38 -9.16 -2.27
C ARG A 69 22.58 -8.67 -1.43
N PRO A 70 22.37 -7.79 -0.44
CA PRO A 70 23.45 -7.37 0.43
C PRO A 70 23.87 -8.50 1.39
N GLU A 71 25.13 -8.47 1.82
CA GLU A 71 25.67 -9.40 2.83
C GLU A 71 25.02 -9.22 4.21
N SER A 72 24.70 -7.98 4.58
CA SER A 72 24.01 -7.63 5.83
C SER A 72 22.86 -6.65 5.56
N LEU A 73 21.75 -6.79 6.29
CA LEU A 73 20.59 -5.92 6.12
C LEU A 73 20.67 -4.73 7.05
N ARG A 74 20.58 -3.53 6.49
CA ARG A 74 20.35 -2.30 7.26
C ARG A 74 19.15 -1.57 6.67
N ILE A 75 18.12 -1.37 7.49
CA ILE A 75 16.74 -1.09 7.05
C ILE A 75 16.30 0.31 7.42
N TYR A 76 16.18 1.22 6.46
CA TYR A 76 15.50 2.50 6.73
C TYR A 76 14.00 2.28 6.62
N GLU A 77 13.28 2.38 7.73
CA GLU A 77 11.82 2.33 7.72
C GLU A 77 11.26 3.72 7.44
N ALA A 78 10.30 3.81 6.53
CA ALA A 78 9.72 5.08 6.14
C ALA A 78 8.22 5.00 5.86
N HIS A 79 7.54 6.12 6.09
CA HIS A 79 6.17 6.36 5.69
C HIS A 79 6.11 7.58 4.76
N VAL A 80 5.72 7.36 3.50
CA VAL A 80 5.73 8.40 2.45
C VAL A 80 4.89 9.61 2.85
N GLY A 81 3.65 9.40 3.29
CA GLY A 81 2.72 10.49 3.54
C GLY A 81 3.11 11.48 4.64
N ILE A 82 4.07 11.17 5.51
CA ILE A 82 4.53 12.06 6.59
C ILE A 82 5.99 12.49 6.41
N SER A 83 6.57 12.25 5.24
CA SER A 83 7.99 12.49 4.99
C SER A 83 8.31 13.93 4.56
N SER A 84 7.34 14.84 4.66
CA SER A 84 7.53 16.28 4.40
C SER A 84 7.31 17.05 5.70
N PHE A 85 7.98 18.20 5.80
CA PHE A 85 7.76 19.17 6.87
C PHE A 85 6.51 20.01 6.63
N GLU A 86 6.02 20.05 5.38
CA GLU A 86 4.75 20.69 5.05
C GLU A 86 3.63 19.84 5.65
N GLY A 87 2.71 20.45 6.40
CA GLY A 87 1.57 19.79 7.08
C GLY A 87 0.52 19.22 6.11
N LYS A 88 0.95 18.40 5.14
CA LYS A 88 0.18 17.79 4.07
C LYS A 88 0.60 16.33 3.90
N VAL A 89 -0.22 15.54 3.21
CA VAL A 89 0.19 14.20 2.78
C VAL A 89 1.23 14.34 1.66
N ASN A 90 2.45 13.86 1.90
CA ASN A 90 3.51 13.91 0.90
C ASN A 90 3.33 12.86 -0.21
N THR A 91 4.00 13.04 -1.34
CA THR A 91 3.84 12.19 -2.54
C THR A 91 4.98 11.20 -2.74
N TYR A 92 4.72 10.15 -3.51
CA TYR A 92 5.73 9.17 -3.91
C TYR A 92 6.89 9.80 -4.71
N ARG A 93 6.58 10.73 -5.62
CA ARG A 93 7.57 11.49 -6.39
C ARG A 93 8.47 12.31 -5.48
N ALA A 94 7.89 13.11 -4.59
CA ALA A 94 8.66 13.91 -3.65
C ALA A 94 9.51 13.02 -2.71
N PHE A 95 8.97 11.91 -2.23
CA PHE A 95 9.77 10.95 -1.44
C PHE A 95 10.95 10.40 -2.25
N ALA A 96 10.73 10.02 -3.51
CA ALA A 96 11.76 9.49 -4.40
C ALA A 96 12.86 10.51 -4.71
N ASP A 97 12.50 11.79 -4.88
CA ASP A 97 13.44 12.82 -5.27
C ASP A 97 14.12 13.50 -4.07
N ASP A 98 13.44 13.63 -2.94
CA ASP A 98 13.96 14.37 -1.77
C ASP A 98 14.48 13.46 -0.65
N VAL A 99 13.84 12.31 -0.42
CA VAL A 99 14.12 11.45 0.74
C VAL A 99 15.07 10.31 0.38
N ILE A 100 14.86 9.62 -0.75
CA ILE A 100 15.74 8.52 -1.19
C ILE A 100 17.21 8.98 -1.31
N PRO A 101 17.55 10.17 -1.87
CA PRO A 101 18.94 10.61 -1.89
C PRO A 101 19.51 10.88 -0.50
N ARG A 102 18.70 11.32 0.46
CA ARG A 102 19.14 11.50 1.86
C ARG A 102 19.44 10.15 2.51
N ILE A 103 18.57 9.17 2.32
CA ILE A 103 18.79 7.79 2.78
C ILE A 103 20.08 7.24 2.16
N ALA A 104 20.31 7.47 0.86
CA ALA A 104 21.55 7.09 0.19
C ALA A 104 22.77 7.78 0.83
N LYS A 105 22.71 9.09 1.09
CA LYS A 105 23.80 9.88 1.72
C LYS A 105 24.10 9.51 3.17
N GLN A 106 23.13 9.14 3.99
CA GLN A 106 23.36 8.83 5.42
C GLN A 106 24.34 7.68 5.66
N GLY A 107 24.43 6.76 4.71
CA GLY A 107 25.46 5.73 4.75
C GLY A 107 26.78 6.14 4.09
N TRP A 108 27.00 7.36 3.63
CA TRP A 108 28.30 7.81 3.08
C TRP A 108 29.18 8.55 4.09
N LEU A 109 28.80 8.63 5.37
CA LEU A 109 29.69 9.18 6.40
C LEU A 109 30.96 8.32 6.52
N PRO A 110 32.16 8.86 6.20
CA PRO A 110 33.42 8.16 6.42
C PRO A 110 33.83 8.15 7.90
N TYR A 111 33.09 8.87 8.76
CA TYR A 111 33.40 9.02 10.17
C TYR A 111 32.25 8.50 11.04
N ALA A 112 32.49 7.35 11.64
CA ALA A 112 31.78 6.94 12.85
C ALA A 112 32.17 7.90 13.99
N LEU A 113 31.47 9.03 14.09
CA LEU A 113 31.46 9.82 15.33
C LEU A 113 30.59 9.07 16.33
N HIS A 114 31.24 8.28 17.18
CA HIS A 114 30.69 7.88 18.47
C HIS A 114 30.33 9.15 19.26
N ALA A 115 29.07 9.56 19.22
CA ALA A 115 28.53 10.49 20.20
C ALA A 115 28.06 9.69 21.41
N LYS A 116 28.94 9.60 22.42
CA LYS A 116 28.57 9.34 23.80
C LYS A 116 27.73 10.52 24.33
N HIS A 117 26.82 10.20 25.25
CA HIS A 117 26.00 11.10 26.10
C HIS A 117 24.71 11.64 25.44
N SER A 118 23.55 11.74 26.11
CA SER A 118 23.19 11.61 27.53
C SER A 118 21.68 11.40 27.69
N ASP A 119 21.29 10.76 28.79
CA ASP A 119 19.92 10.67 29.31
C ASP A 119 19.17 12.00 29.34
N ARG A 120 18.11 12.09 28.51
CA ARG A 120 16.84 12.80 28.76
C ARG A 120 16.11 12.88 27.44
N TRP A 121 15.05 12.09 27.28
CA TRP A 121 13.83 12.34 26.47
C TRP A 121 13.04 11.02 26.40
N SER A 122 12.63 10.52 27.56
CA SER A 122 11.75 9.36 27.69
C SER A 122 10.43 9.80 28.33
N ARG A 123 9.49 10.30 27.52
CA ARG A 123 8.04 10.15 27.77
C ARG A 123 7.21 10.75 26.64
N VAL A 124 6.14 10.03 26.31
CA VAL A 124 5.12 10.25 25.26
C VAL A 124 5.47 9.60 23.93
N TRP A 125 4.93 8.39 23.73
CA TRP A 125 4.40 7.82 22.48
C TRP A 125 4.02 6.35 22.81
N ARG A 126 2.90 6.16 23.52
CA ARG A 126 2.24 4.85 23.66
C ARG A 126 0.92 4.94 22.88
N GLY A 127 0.83 4.22 21.77
CA GLY A 127 -0.40 4.06 20.99
C GLY A 127 -0.18 4.12 19.48
N LYS A 128 -0.09 2.95 18.83
CA LYS A 128 -0.24 2.73 17.37
C LYS A 128 0.73 3.44 16.41
N ALA A 129 2.02 3.48 16.72
CA ALA A 129 3.07 3.74 15.74
C ALA A 129 4.37 3.07 16.21
N MET A 130 5.02 2.24 15.39
CA MET A 130 6.38 1.71 15.67
C MET A 130 7.03 1.15 14.39
N ASN A 131 8.36 1.18 14.11
CA ASN A 131 9.53 1.95 14.60
C ASN A 131 10.84 1.49 13.88
N VAL A 132 11.79 2.44 13.77
CA VAL A 132 12.92 2.59 12.81
C VAL A 132 14.30 2.07 13.30
N LEU A 133 15.20 1.55 12.42
CA LEU A 133 16.69 1.56 12.63
C LEU A 133 17.54 1.28 11.35
N ALA A 134 18.45 2.18 10.92
CA ALA A 134 19.38 1.88 9.80
C ALA A 134 20.75 2.61 9.77
N LEU A 135 21.79 1.89 9.26
CA LEU A 135 22.97 2.39 8.50
C LEU A 135 23.62 1.24 7.65
N LYS A 136 23.86 1.38 6.31
CA LYS A 136 24.72 0.72 5.20
C LYS A 136 24.75 -0.79 4.74
N ASN A 137 23.79 -1.28 3.95
CA ASN A 137 23.84 -2.39 2.96
C ASN A 137 22.37 -2.75 2.72
N ARG A 138 21.77 -1.98 1.82
CA ARG A 138 20.58 -1.22 2.21
C ARG A 138 19.30 -1.83 1.65
N ARG A 139 18.39 -2.14 2.55
CA ARG A 139 16.97 -2.22 2.21
C ARG A 139 16.27 -1.02 2.83
N VAL A 140 15.25 -0.48 2.18
CA VAL A 140 14.32 0.46 2.79
C VAL A 140 13.04 -0.32 2.94
N SER A 141 12.52 -0.45 4.16
CA SER A 141 11.14 -0.92 4.31
C SER A 141 10.24 0.29 4.15
N ILE A 142 9.41 0.26 3.12
CA ILE A 142 8.38 1.26 2.93
C ILE A 142 7.06 0.59 3.25
N ASN A 143 6.36 1.12 4.25
CA ASN A 143 5.00 0.68 4.52
C ASN A 143 4.10 1.22 3.41
N LEU A 144 3.68 0.34 2.50
CA LEU A 144 2.72 0.68 1.45
C LEU A 144 1.42 -0.09 1.68
N HIS A 145 0.52 0.49 2.46
CA HIS A 145 -0.84 -0.05 2.58
C HIS A 145 -1.67 0.31 1.33
N THR A 146 -2.26 -0.68 0.65
CA THR A 146 -2.92 -0.54 -0.67
C THR A 146 -4.08 0.46 -0.70
N LYS A 147 -4.88 0.59 0.37
CA LYS A 147 -5.91 1.65 0.46
C LYS A 147 -5.34 3.05 0.69
N ARG A 148 -4.11 3.15 1.20
CA ARG A 148 -3.43 4.44 1.44
C ARG A 148 -2.60 4.90 0.25
N TYR A 149 -2.48 4.07 -0.79
CA TYR A 149 -1.64 4.30 -1.96
C TYR A 149 -2.03 5.57 -2.71
N SER A 150 -3.31 5.72 -3.02
CA SER A 150 -3.82 6.87 -3.78
C SER A 150 -3.61 8.22 -3.12
N ARG A 151 -3.50 8.27 -1.79
CA ARG A 151 -3.25 9.54 -1.09
C ARG A 151 -1.86 10.11 -1.37
N CYS A 152 -0.90 9.26 -1.75
CA CYS A 152 0.47 9.66 -2.05
C CYS A 152 0.76 9.69 -3.57
N GLY A 153 -0.18 9.22 -4.41
CA GLY A 153 -0.08 9.25 -5.87
C GLY A 153 -0.58 7.99 -6.56
N PRO A 154 -0.60 7.97 -7.90
CA PRO A 154 -0.99 6.80 -8.69
C PRO A 154 0.04 5.65 -8.63
N PRO A 155 -0.35 4.42 -9.03
CA PRO A 155 0.52 3.25 -9.01
C PRO A 155 1.87 3.42 -9.75
N ASP A 156 1.88 4.15 -10.87
CA ASP A 156 3.11 4.40 -11.62
C ASP A 156 4.14 5.26 -10.86
N ASP A 157 3.70 6.08 -9.91
CA ASP A 157 4.63 6.84 -9.07
C ASP A 157 5.35 5.96 -8.05
N VAL A 158 4.77 4.83 -7.66
CA VAL A 158 5.50 3.85 -6.85
C VAL A 158 6.50 3.08 -7.67
N LYS A 159 6.20 2.76 -8.94
CA LYS A 159 7.21 2.20 -9.84
C LYS A 159 8.39 3.16 -9.99
N TYR A 160 8.13 4.46 -10.15
CA TYR A 160 9.18 5.48 -10.17
C TYR A 160 10.00 5.50 -8.87
N LEU A 161 9.34 5.47 -7.70
CA LEU A 161 10.02 5.42 -6.41
C LEU A 161 10.93 4.19 -6.28
N VAL A 162 10.44 3.01 -6.65
CA VAL A 162 11.22 1.77 -6.61
C VAL A 162 12.40 1.84 -7.58
N ASP A 163 12.18 2.30 -8.81
CA ASP A 163 13.22 2.44 -9.83
C ASP A 163 14.31 3.44 -9.41
N LYS A 164 13.90 4.56 -8.79
CA LYS A 164 14.81 5.57 -8.22
C LYS A 164 15.61 5.03 -7.05
N ALA A 165 15.01 4.20 -6.19
CA ALA A 165 15.75 3.54 -5.13
C ALA A 165 16.76 2.53 -5.71
N HIS A 166 16.34 1.73 -6.68
CA HIS A 166 17.20 0.76 -7.36
C HIS A 166 18.39 1.42 -8.07
N SER A 167 18.19 2.57 -8.72
CA SER A 167 19.29 3.33 -9.35
C SER A 167 20.36 3.80 -8.35
N MET A 168 20.00 3.92 -7.07
CA MET A 168 20.90 4.28 -5.98
C MET A 168 21.39 3.06 -5.18
N GLY A 169 21.18 1.84 -5.70
CA GLY A 169 21.61 0.59 -5.05
C GLY A 169 20.80 0.24 -3.80
N ILE A 170 19.61 0.80 -3.65
CA ILE A 170 18.72 0.60 -2.49
C ILE A 170 17.60 -0.34 -2.88
N SER A 171 17.48 -1.47 -2.19
CA SER A 171 16.31 -2.36 -2.35
C SER A 171 15.12 -1.83 -1.56
N ILE A 172 13.90 -1.99 -2.08
CA ILE A 172 12.67 -1.71 -1.32
C ILE A 172 12.07 -3.01 -0.77
N LEU A 173 11.61 -2.97 0.48
CA LEU A 173 10.76 -3.98 1.11
C LEU A 173 9.37 -3.39 1.32
N LEU A 174 8.37 -4.25 1.22
CA LEU A 174 6.96 -3.92 1.40
C LEU A 174 6.46 -4.54 2.70
N ASP A 175 5.83 -3.74 3.55
CA ASP A 175 5.05 -4.26 4.67
C ASP A 175 3.75 -4.89 4.17
N VAL A 176 3.67 -6.21 4.24
CA VAL A 176 2.49 -6.98 3.82
C VAL A 176 1.60 -7.24 5.03
N VAL A 177 0.36 -6.73 5.00
CA VAL A 177 -0.61 -6.91 6.08
C VAL A 177 -1.68 -7.91 5.63
N HIS A 178 -1.44 -9.18 5.89
CA HIS A 178 -2.42 -10.24 5.66
C HIS A 178 -3.08 -10.72 6.95
N SER A 179 -2.66 -10.24 8.13
CA SER A 179 -3.17 -10.73 9.42
C SER A 179 -4.66 -10.45 9.66
N HIS A 180 -5.18 -9.35 9.11
CA HIS A 180 -6.57 -8.93 9.25
C HIS A 180 -6.97 -7.94 8.14
N ALA A 181 -8.27 -7.68 8.00
CA ALA A 181 -8.81 -6.65 7.13
C ALA A 181 -9.76 -5.71 7.89
N SER A 182 -9.94 -4.49 7.38
CA SER A 182 -10.93 -3.55 7.94
C SER A 182 -12.36 -4.11 7.86
N LYS A 183 -13.19 -3.77 8.85
CA LYS A 183 -14.62 -4.10 8.89
C LYS A 183 -15.50 -3.28 7.93
N ASN A 184 -14.92 -2.37 7.13
CA ASN A 184 -15.67 -1.56 6.19
C ASN A 184 -16.41 -2.42 5.15
N VAL A 185 -17.72 -2.19 5.03
CA VAL A 185 -18.60 -2.92 4.11
C VAL A 185 -18.74 -2.23 2.75
N ALA A 186 -18.72 -0.89 2.70
CA ALA A 186 -18.95 -0.13 1.48
C ALA A 186 -17.73 -0.11 0.54
N ASP A 187 -16.52 0.00 1.09
CA ASP A 187 -15.27 0.14 0.35
C ASP A 187 -14.21 -0.89 0.76
N GLY A 188 -14.63 -1.99 1.38
CA GLY A 188 -13.77 -3.03 1.90
C GLY A 188 -14.23 -4.43 1.52
N LEU A 189 -13.48 -5.41 2.02
CA LEU A 189 -13.75 -6.83 1.78
C LEU A 189 -14.85 -7.38 2.70
N ASN A 190 -15.29 -6.61 3.71
CA ASN A 190 -16.31 -7.08 4.64
C ASN A 190 -17.66 -7.22 3.93
N GLU A 191 -18.35 -8.32 4.24
CA GLU A 191 -19.66 -8.65 3.66
C GLU A 191 -19.69 -8.49 2.14
N TRP A 192 -18.60 -8.89 1.47
CA TRP A 192 -18.43 -8.61 0.05
C TRP A 192 -19.51 -9.26 -0.80
N ASP A 193 -19.83 -10.53 -0.55
CA ASP A 193 -20.94 -11.24 -1.17
C ASP A 193 -22.29 -11.02 -0.43
N GLY A 194 -22.32 -10.15 0.58
CA GLY A 194 -23.46 -9.99 1.50
C GLY A 194 -23.49 -10.96 2.68
N THR A 195 -22.42 -11.72 2.94
CA THR A 195 -22.29 -12.58 4.13
C THR A 195 -21.05 -12.27 4.93
N GLU A 196 -21.09 -12.60 6.21
CA GLU A 196 -19.90 -12.51 7.07
C GLU A 196 -18.78 -13.48 6.65
N GLY A 197 -19.11 -14.58 5.98
CA GLY A 197 -18.22 -15.75 5.78
C GLY A 197 -17.40 -15.76 4.48
N CYS A 198 -17.57 -14.76 3.61
CA CYS A 198 -16.99 -14.74 2.26
C CYS A 198 -15.46 -14.93 2.24
N TYR A 199 -14.71 -13.99 2.83
CA TYR A 199 -13.25 -14.06 2.96
C TYR A 199 -12.79 -14.32 4.39
N PHE A 200 -13.73 -14.30 5.34
CA PHE A 200 -13.47 -14.26 6.76
C PHE A 200 -14.16 -15.43 7.45
N HIS A 201 -13.69 -15.78 8.64
CA HIS A 201 -14.49 -16.65 9.50
C HIS A 201 -15.80 -15.94 9.92
N THR A 202 -16.81 -16.74 10.28
CA THR A 202 -18.09 -16.25 10.81
C THR A 202 -18.05 -16.15 12.35
N GLY A 203 -18.96 -15.35 12.92
CA GLY A 203 -19.11 -15.22 14.36
C GLY A 203 -17.87 -14.64 15.07
N PRO A 204 -17.69 -14.95 16.38
CA PRO A 204 -16.60 -14.38 17.18
C PRO A 204 -15.20 -14.69 16.63
N ARG A 205 -15.02 -15.84 15.98
CA ARG A 205 -13.76 -16.24 15.34
C ARG A 205 -13.37 -15.33 14.17
N GLY A 206 -14.37 -14.72 13.52
CA GLY A 206 -14.19 -13.80 12.38
C GLY A 206 -13.76 -12.39 12.74
N THR A 207 -13.63 -12.08 14.03
CA THR A 207 -13.45 -10.69 14.51
C THR A 207 -12.30 -10.61 15.50
N HIS A 208 -11.39 -9.66 15.28
CA HIS A 208 -10.32 -9.33 16.21
C HIS A 208 -10.73 -8.14 17.09
N THR A 209 -11.22 -8.41 18.29
CA THR A 209 -11.85 -7.41 19.18
C THR A 209 -10.97 -6.20 19.49
N LEU A 210 -9.68 -6.41 19.78
CA LEU A 210 -8.75 -5.32 20.11
C LEU A 210 -8.45 -4.39 18.93
N TRP A 211 -8.53 -4.90 17.70
CA TRP A 211 -8.20 -4.15 16.48
C TRP A 211 -9.44 -3.72 15.70
N ASP A 212 -10.62 -4.17 16.13
CA ASP A 212 -11.91 -3.89 15.51
C ASP A 212 -11.89 -4.22 14.01
N SER A 213 -11.39 -5.42 13.69
CA SER A 213 -11.09 -5.88 12.33
C SER A 213 -11.59 -7.30 12.07
N ARG A 214 -11.66 -7.70 10.80
CA ARG A 214 -12.07 -9.03 10.34
C ARG A 214 -10.87 -9.94 10.12
N LEU A 215 -11.03 -11.22 10.47
CA LEU A 215 -9.98 -12.26 10.39
C LEU A 215 -10.23 -13.21 9.22
N PHE A 216 -9.24 -13.32 8.33
CA PHE A 216 -9.33 -14.16 7.13
C PHE A 216 -9.52 -15.64 7.46
N ASP A 217 -10.31 -16.31 6.64
CA ASP A 217 -10.39 -17.77 6.67
C ASP A 217 -9.37 -18.39 5.71
N TYR A 218 -8.16 -18.63 6.22
CA TYR A 218 -7.06 -19.18 5.43
C TYR A 218 -7.28 -20.64 4.97
N THR A 219 -8.32 -21.31 5.46
CA THR A 219 -8.67 -22.65 4.97
C THR A 219 -9.27 -22.58 3.56
N GLN A 220 -9.86 -21.45 3.21
CA GLN A 220 -10.49 -21.24 1.90
C GLN A 220 -9.46 -20.98 0.81
N TYR A 221 -9.62 -21.69 -0.31
CA TYR A 221 -8.72 -21.56 -1.46
C TYR A 221 -8.72 -20.15 -2.07
N VAL A 222 -9.89 -19.50 -2.11
CA VAL A 222 -10.02 -18.13 -2.66
C VAL A 222 -9.22 -17.11 -1.85
N VAL A 223 -9.12 -17.27 -0.53
CA VAL A 223 -8.30 -16.42 0.33
C VAL A 223 -6.82 -16.65 0.06
N LYS A 224 -6.42 -17.91 -0.19
CA LYS A 224 -5.04 -18.20 -0.58
C LYS A 224 -4.68 -17.50 -1.89
N ILE A 225 -5.56 -17.55 -2.90
CA ILE A 225 -5.34 -16.83 -4.17
C ILE A 225 -5.31 -15.32 -3.94
N LEU A 226 -6.26 -14.77 -3.20
CA LEU A 226 -6.35 -13.33 -2.92
C LEU A 226 -5.08 -12.78 -2.25
N LEU A 227 -4.43 -13.59 -1.43
CA LEU A 227 -3.24 -13.25 -0.67
C LEU A 227 -1.94 -13.74 -1.33
N SER A 228 -2.02 -14.39 -2.49
CA SER A 228 -0.84 -14.83 -3.24
C SER A 228 -0.12 -13.61 -3.84
N PRO A 229 1.23 -13.55 -3.73
CA PRO A 229 2.06 -12.49 -4.29
C PRO A 229 2.14 -12.53 -5.82
#